data_AF-A0A8C2X5A1-F1
#
_entry.id   AF-A0A8C2X5A1-F1
#
_cell.length_a   1.000
_cell.length_b   1.000
_cell.length_c   1.000
_cell.angle_alpha   90.00
_cell.angle_beta   90.00
_cell.angle_gamma   90.00
#
_symmetry.space_group_name_H-M   'P 1'
#
loop_
_entity.id
_entity.type
_entity.pdbx_description
1 polymer ?
#
loop_
_entity_poly.entity_id
_entity_poly.type
_entity_poly.pdbx_seq_one_letter_code
_entity_poly.pdbx_strand_id
1 'polypeptide(L)'
;MSSSRKRSKDTDQKSKKPKVTPTQTLPYYGLHNQGATCYLNCVLQVLSMTTEIHDRLEPRSQIIDQQLKNIFKKLKETPCQTGNLTKSLGIKNVLQQRDAAECLELILNKISPQASEVFQGQLTYTTKCCSGHSINEETNPFWTLPLSLKDAHDKTFSVESGLEKFFHPKSFNGDNMVYCNECEEKTEAESGCEMVAFPQILTLLLKRFDYVNMKHVKTTCSVDVPRALQRKEKRYDLYGMVNHTGSLRGGHYTAILLSNEDHTWYEFDDTRVNKVEEQPFAETGTYNSSDVYLLVYRASGSLRVEGKEPEMDRRRDAINLEESREKKKMKKDAKYKQEVPRFPESRIQEDALVLQQIQNTSNSSRRQADRSAAEEMMEKGCKNKPDENSRPRYKMHPLWILLIVIVVMLVVALIIALAIIYY
;
A
#
# COMPACT_ATOMS: atom_id res chain seq x y z
N MET A 1 -55.22 -11.25 77.14
CA MET A 1 -55.90 -10.89 75.87
C MET A 1 -55.05 -11.37 74.71
N SER A 2 -55.72 -11.89 73.68
CA SER A 2 -55.24 -12.61 72.49
C SER A 2 -53.99 -12.05 71.79
N SER A 3 -53.16 -12.92 71.19
CA SER A 3 -53.31 -13.32 69.78
C SER A 3 -51.99 -13.83 69.15
N SER A 4 -52.04 -15.09 68.71
CA SER A 4 -51.63 -15.61 67.39
C SER A 4 -50.23 -15.38 66.80
N ARG A 5 -49.55 -16.52 66.58
CA ARG A 5 -48.53 -16.76 65.54
C ARG A 5 -48.99 -16.28 64.15
N LYS A 6 -48.07 -15.73 63.35
CA LYS A 6 -48.02 -16.02 61.90
C LYS A 6 -46.62 -15.84 61.30
N ARG A 7 -46.26 -16.85 60.53
CA ARG A 7 -45.06 -17.07 59.72
C ARG A 7 -45.32 -16.47 58.33
N SER A 8 -44.39 -15.69 57.77
CA SER A 8 -44.39 -15.23 56.37
C SER A 8 -42.99 -15.51 55.80
N LYS A 9 -42.79 -16.64 55.12
CA LYS A 9 -42.86 -16.85 53.65
C LYS A 9 -41.85 -16.01 52.87
N ASP A 10 -40.78 -16.68 52.48
CA ASP A 10 -39.88 -16.37 51.38
C ASP A 10 -40.62 -15.87 50.14
N THR A 11 -40.08 -14.82 49.53
CA THR A 11 -40.28 -14.54 48.11
C THR A 11 -38.92 -14.34 47.45
N ASP A 12 -38.52 -15.36 46.70
CA ASP A 12 -37.44 -15.35 45.72
C ASP A 12 -37.63 -14.19 44.73
N GLN A 13 -36.83 -13.13 44.87
CA GLN A 13 -36.59 -12.21 43.76
C GLN A 13 -35.44 -12.75 42.92
N LYS A 14 -35.79 -13.56 41.91
CA LYS A 14 -34.92 -13.88 40.77
C LYS A 14 -34.35 -12.59 40.19
N SER A 15 -33.07 -12.36 40.41
CA SER A 15 -32.28 -11.37 39.69
C SER A 15 -32.36 -11.66 38.19
N LYS A 16 -33.05 -10.79 37.46
CA LYS A 16 -33.05 -10.80 36.00
C LYS A 16 -31.63 -10.46 35.55
N LYS A 17 -30.85 -11.49 35.21
CA LYS A 17 -29.59 -11.31 34.47
C LYS A 17 -29.89 -10.47 33.22
N PRO A 18 -29.10 -9.42 32.92
CA PRO A 18 -29.28 -8.67 31.69
C PRO A 18 -29.18 -9.63 30.51
N LYS A 19 -30.16 -9.55 29.60
CA LYS A 19 -30.11 -10.27 28.33
C LYS A 19 -28.88 -9.76 27.59
N VAL A 20 -27.85 -10.61 27.51
CA VAL A 20 -26.70 -10.41 26.63
C VAL A 20 -27.23 -10.48 25.21
N THR A 21 -27.37 -9.32 24.58
CA THR A 21 -27.55 -9.18 23.13
C THR A 21 -26.37 -9.90 22.47
N PRO A 22 -26.54 -10.62 21.34
CA PRO A 22 -25.43 -11.31 20.70
C PRO A 22 -24.35 -10.29 20.41
N THR A 23 -23.16 -10.49 20.98
CA THR A 23 -21.99 -9.65 20.76
C THR A 23 -21.82 -9.56 19.25
N GLN A 24 -22.01 -8.35 18.71
CA GLN A 24 -21.70 -8.08 17.32
C GLN A 24 -20.23 -8.47 17.16
N THR A 25 -19.96 -9.57 16.47
CA THR A 25 -18.59 -10.05 16.28
C THR A 25 -17.86 -8.98 15.50
N LEU A 26 -16.98 -8.24 16.16
CA LEU A 26 -16.16 -7.23 15.51
C LEU A 26 -15.37 -7.92 14.39
N PRO A 27 -15.25 -7.31 13.19
CA PRO A 27 -14.55 -7.92 12.07
C PRO A 27 -13.02 -8.02 12.28
N TYR A 28 -12.51 -7.34 13.31
CA TYR A 28 -11.08 -7.23 13.59
C TYR A 28 -10.73 -7.65 15.00
N TYR A 29 -9.57 -8.29 15.13
CA TYR A 29 -8.99 -8.68 16.41
C TYR A 29 -7.69 -7.93 16.70
N GLY A 30 -7.36 -7.87 17.99
CA GLY A 30 -6.17 -7.19 18.47
C GLY A 30 -4.91 -8.08 18.54
N LEU A 31 -3.83 -7.50 19.05
CA LEU A 31 -2.53 -8.15 19.25
C LEU A 31 -2.17 -8.17 20.73
N HIS A 32 -1.67 -9.31 21.22
CA HIS A 32 -1.20 -9.42 22.60
C HIS A 32 0.06 -8.57 22.80
N ASN A 33 0.02 -7.70 23.80
CA ASN A 33 1.20 -6.99 24.26
C ASN A 33 2.13 -7.94 25.01
N GLN A 34 3.38 -8.07 24.54
CA GLN A 34 4.39 -8.93 25.17
C GLN A 34 5.07 -8.25 26.38
N GLY A 35 4.71 -7.01 26.68
CA GLY A 35 5.23 -6.19 27.76
C GLY A 35 5.12 -4.71 27.41
N ALA A 36 6.06 -4.22 26.61
CA ALA A 36 6.12 -2.84 26.15
C ALA A 36 6.11 -2.75 24.61
N THR A 37 5.36 -3.64 23.95
CA THR A 37 5.37 -3.81 22.48
C THR A 37 4.19 -3.16 21.76
N CYS A 38 3.50 -2.20 22.40
CA CYS A 38 2.36 -1.51 21.78
C CYS A 38 2.75 -0.75 20.50
N TYR A 39 3.98 -0.24 20.40
CA TYR A 39 4.54 0.37 19.18
C TYR A 39 4.50 -0.61 17.99
N LEU A 40 4.90 -1.87 18.22
CA LEU A 40 4.90 -2.92 17.20
C LEU A 40 3.46 -3.32 16.86
N ASN A 41 2.59 -3.43 17.86
CA ASN A 41 1.20 -3.81 17.66
C ASN A 41 0.49 -2.79 16.74
N CYS A 42 0.67 -1.49 16.98
CA CYS A 42 0.10 -0.44 16.13
C CYS A 42 0.63 -0.49 14.69
N VAL A 43 1.94 -0.65 14.52
CA VAL A 43 2.55 -0.79 13.18
C VAL A 43 2.01 -2.02 12.45
N LEU A 44 1.84 -3.16 13.13
CA LEU A 44 1.27 -4.36 12.51
C LEU A 44 -0.19 -4.20 12.13
N GLN A 45 -0.98 -3.49 12.93
CA GLN A 45 -2.37 -3.18 12.57
C GLN A 45 -2.41 -2.27 11.32
N VAL A 46 -1.58 -1.23 11.26
CA VAL A 46 -1.43 -0.36 10.07
C VAL A 46 -1.08 -1.19 8.83
N LEU A 47 -0.05 -2.04 8.92
CA LEU A 47 0.37 -2.88 7.81
C LEU A 47 -0.74 -3.87 7.38
N SER A 48 -1.48 -4.43 8.32
CA SER A 48 -2.62 -5.33 8.04
C SER A 48 -3.80 -4.66 7.35
N MET A 49 -3.97 -3.34 7.56
CA MET A 49 -5.00 -2.52 6.88
C MET A 49 -4.51 -1.96 5.54
N THR A 50 -3.23 -2.13 5.24
CA THR A 50 -2.59 -1.69 3.99
C THR A 50 -2.67 -2.80 2.96
N THR A 51 -3.84 -2.98 2.35
CA THR A 51 -4.11 -4.05 1.37
C THR A 51 -3.07 -4.16 0.25
N GLU A 52 -2.46 -3.04 -0.11
CA GLU A 52 -1.47 -2.93 -1.17
C GLU A 52 -0.21 -3.76 -0.92
N ILE A 53 0.15 -4.07 0.33
CA ILE A 53 1.33 -4.91 0.59
C ILE A 53 1.01 -6.40 0.54
N HIS A 54 -0.26 -6.80 0.73
CA HIS A 54 -0.61 -8.21 1.02
C HIS A 54 -0.19 -9.18 -0.10
N ASP A 55 -0.41 -8.79 -1.35
CA ASP A 55 -0.06 -9.62 -2.52
C ASP A 55 1.42 -9.47 -2.93
N ARG A 56 2.09 -8.44 -2.43
CA ARG A 56 3.50 -8.13 -2.73
C ARG A 56 4.49 -8.78 -1.76
N LEU A 57 4.01 -9.25 -0.62
CA LEU A 57 4.80 -10.05 0.33
C LEU A 57 5.12 -11.43 -0.27
N GLU A 58 6.39 -11.84 -0.20
CA GLU A 58 6.91 -13.10 -0.73
C GLU A 58 7.26 -14.12 0.39
N PRO A 59 6.26 -14.83 0.93
CA PRO A 59 6.45 -15.69 2.10
C PRO A 59 7.36 -16.92 1.85
N ARG A 60 7.65 -17.26 0.59
CA ARG A 60 8.52 -18.40 0.25
C ARG A 60 10.01 -18.05 0.33
N SER A 61 10.35 -16.78 0.13
CA SER A 61 11.74 -16.28 0.10
C SER A 61 12.09 -15.54 1.39
N GLN A 62 11.12 -14.89 2.05
CA GLN A 62 11.35 -14.06 3.23
C GLN A 62 10.56 -14.56 4.45
N ILE A 63 11.29 -14.84 5.54
CA ILE A 63 10.70 -15.33 6.80
C ILE A 63 9.77 -14.29 7.45
N ILE A 64 10.12 -13.00 7.36
CA ILE A 64 9.30 -11.91 7.90
C ILE A 64 7.98 -11.82 7.15
N ASP A 65 8.00 -11.88 5.82
CA ASP A 65 6.80 -11.88 4.97
C ASP A 65 5.86 -13.05 5.32
N GLN A 66 6.42 -14.24 5.52
CA GLN A 66 5.65 -15.41 5.94
C GLN A 66 4.97 -15.19 7.30
N GLN A 67 5.69 -14.61 8.26
CA GLN A 67 5.15 -14.32 9.58
C GLN A 67 4.10 -13.20 9.54
N LEU A 68 4.32 -12.14 8.77
CA LEU A 68 3.35 -11.07 8.56
C LEU A 68 2.05 -11.59 7.92
N LYS A 69 2.13 -12.38 6.83
CA LYS A 69 0.94 -13.01 6.23
C LYS A 69 0.18 -13.88 7.22
N ASN A 70 0.88 -14.65 8.05
CA ASN A 70 0.26 -15.46 9.09
C ASN A 70 -0.45 -14.62 10.15
N ILE A 71 0.16 -13.50 10.57
CA ILE A 71 -0.43 -12.55 11.51
C ILE A 71 -1.68 -11.90 10.89
N PHE A 72 -1.59 -11.37 9.67
CA PHE A 72 -2.71 -10.71 8.98
C PHE A 72 -3.89 -11.65 8.77
N LYS A 73 -3.63 -12.92 8.46
CA LYS A 73 -4.69 -13.93 8.38
C LYS A 73 -5.35 -14.15 9.75
N LYS A 74 -4.55 -14.36 10.80
CA LYS A 74 -5.06 -14.61 12.16
C LYS A 74 -5.84 -13.44 12.74
N LEU A 75 -5.45 -12.19 12.44
CA LEU A 75 -6.13 -10.98 12.91
C LEU A 75 -7.59 -10.84 12.45
N LYS A 76 -8.01 -11.64 11.46
CA LYS A 76 -9.41 -11.75 11.01
C LYS A 76 -10.22 -12.78 11.81
N GLU A 77 -9.55 -13.63 12.58
CA GLU A 77 -10.14 -14.80 13.23
C GLU A 77 -10.04 -14.73 14.76
N THR A 78 -8.92 -14.22 15.30
CA THR A 78 -8.63 -14.26 16.73
C THR A 78 -7.52 -13.27 17.15
N PRO A 79 -7.47 -12.86 18.43
CA PRO A 79 -6.34 -12.07 18.92
C PRO A 79 -5.02 -12.83 18.77
N CYS A 80 -4.01 -12.16 18.22
CA CYS A 80 -2.76 -12.80 17.78
C CYS A 80 -1.59 -12.48 18.72
N GLN A 81 -0.64 -13.41 18.83
CA GLN A 81 0.66 -13.16 19.48
C GLN A 81 1.74 -12.88 18.43
N THR A 82 2.73 -12.05 18.78
CA THR A 82 3.79 -11.59 17.88
C THR A 82 5.18 -12.18 18.21
N GLY A 83 5.25 -13.21 19.06
CA GLY A 83 6.51 -13.73 19.62
C GLY A 83 7.52 -14.28 18.61
N ASN A 84 7.07 -14.90 17.52
CA ASN A 84 7.98 -15.34 16.46
C ASN A 84 8.53 -14.16 15.67
N LEU A 85 7.68 -13.15 15.42
CA LEU A 85 8.06 -11.94 14.70
C LEU A 85 9.03 -11.08 15.49
N THR A 86 8.81 -10.87 16.79
CA THR A 86 9.76 -10.12 17.63
C THR A 86 11.15 -10.73 17.60
N LYS A 87 11.26 -12.06 17.66
CA LYS A 87 12.54 -12.79 17.51
C LYS A 87 13.17 -12.55 16.15
N SER A 88 12.42 -12.73 15.06
CA SER A 88 12.95 -12.57 13.69
C SER A 88 13.30 -11.11 13.34
N LEU A 89 12.63 -10.12 13.95
CA LEU A 89 12.99 -8.70 13.84
C LEU A 89 14.20 -8.31 14.70
N GLY A 90 14.71 -9.21 15.55
CA GLY A 90 15.83 -8.91 16.46
C GLY A 90 15.44 -8.06 17.67
N ILE A 91 14.17 -8.05 18.06
CA ILE A 91 13.68 -7.37 19.27
C ILE A 91 14.01 -8.26 20.48
N LYS A 92 15.18 -8.00 21.09
CA LYS A 92 15.72 -8.81 22.20
C LYS A 92 15.01 -8.57 23.54
N ASN A 93 14.55 -7.35 23.79
CA ASN A 93 13.90 -6.97 25.04
C ASN A 93 12.49 -6.43 24.75
N VAL A 94 11.48 -7.26 24.94
CA VAL A 94 10.07 -6.91 24.74
C VAL A 94 9.50 -6.01 25.85
N LEU A 95 10.25 -5.79 26.94
CA LEU A 95 9.91 -4.86 28.01
C LEU A 95 10.47 -3.45 27.75
N GLN A 96 11.25 -3.26 26.69
CA GLN A 96 11.79 -1.97 26.29
C GLN A 96 10.86 -1.28 25.30
N GLN A 97 10.46 -0.04 25.59
CA GLN A 97 9.74 0.79 24.63
C GLN A 97 10.64 1.21 23.46
N ARG A 98 10.02 1.36 22.29
CA ARG A 98 10.67 1.84 21.07
C ARG A 98 9.75 2.77 20.33
N ASP A 99 10.32 3.45 19.33
CA ASP A 99 9.60 4.34 18.46
C ASP A 99 8.81 3.58 17.38
N ALA A 100 7.55 3.98 17.14
CA ALA A 100 6.69 3.34 16.15
C ALA A 100 7.15 3.61 14.70
N ALA A 101 7.71 4.79 14.41
CA ALA A 101 8.24 5.13 13.10
C ALA A 101 9.49 4.28 12.78
N GLU A 102 10.42 4.19 13.74
CA GLU A 102 11.60 3.33 13.61
C GLU A 102 11.21 1.85 13.47
N CYS A 103 10.16 1.41 14.17
CA CYS A 103 9.65 0.05 14.04
C CYS A 103 9.04 -0.21 12.65
N LEU A 104 8.33 0.76 12.07
CA LEU A 104 7.83 0.67 10.70
C LEU A 104 9.00 0.51 9.72
N GLU A 105 10.00 1.39 9.81
CA GLU A 105 11.20 1.33 8.95
C GLU A 105 11.98 0.01 9.13
N LEU A 106 12.10 -0.49 10.35
CA LEU A 106 12.72 -1.79 10.63
C LEU A 106 12.02 -2.93 9.90
N ILE A 107 10.68 -2.92 9.88
CA ILE A 107 9.89 -3.93 9.17
C ILE A 107 10.03 -3.75 7.66
N LEU A 108 9.88 -2.52 7.14
CA LEU A 108 9.99 -2.23 5.70
C LEU A 108 11.36 -2.60 5.13
N ASN A 109 12.43 -2.46 5.91
CA ASN A 109 13.78 -2.92 5.55
C ASN A 109 13.94 -4.45 5.49
N LYS A 110 13.05 -5.20 6.14
CA LYS A 110 13.18 -6.66 6.31
C LYS A 110 12.16 -7.47 5.53
N ILE A 111 11.19 -6.81 4.89
CA ILE A 111 10.21 -7.46 4.00
C ILE A 111 10.68 -7.43 2.55
N SER A 112 9.97 -8.12 1.66
CA SER A 112 10.27 -8.08 0.23
C SER A 112 10.26 -6.65 -0.34
N PRO A 113 11.24 -6.27 -1.19
CA PRO A 113 11.35 -4.93 -1.76
C PRO A 113 10.08 -4.44 -2.46
N GLN A 114 9.37 -5.33 -3.16
CA GLN A 114 8.12 -5.00 -3.84
C GLN A 114 7.03 -4.59 -2.84
N ALA A 115 7.01 -5.20 -1.64
CA ALA A 115 6.07 -4.85 -0.60
C ALA A 115 6.43 -3.50 0.07
N SER A 116 7.71 -3.25 0.33
CA SER A 116 8.16 -1.99 0.94
C SER A 116 8.14 -0.80 -0.02
N GLU A 117 8.27 -1.02 -1.33
CA GLU A 117 8.15 0.00 -2.38
C GLU A 117 6.79 0.74 -2.32
N VAL A 118 5.73 0.09 -1.83
CA VAL A 118 4.41 0.70 -1.64
C VAL A 118 4.47 1.97 -0.77
N PHE A 119 5.37 2.00 0.22
CA PHE A 119 5.59 3.14 1.12
C PHE A 119 6.68 4.09 0.61
N GLN A 120 7.44 3.71 -0.43
CA GLN A 120 8.66 4.40 -0.81
C GLN A 120 8.37 5.57 -1.76
N GLY A 121 8.81 6.76 -1.37
CA GLY A 121 8.95 7.91 -2.25
C GLY A 121 10.41 8.29 -2.49
N GLN A 122 10.63 9.31 -3.31
CA GLN A 122 11.95 9.91 -3.52
C GLN A 122 11.86 11.43 -3.41
N LEU A 123 12.82 12.02 -2.69
CA LEU A 123 13.00 13.46 -2.56
C LEU A 123 14.29 13.88 -3.26
N THR A 124 14.24 14.96 -4.03
CA THR A 124 15.42 15.65 -4.55
C THR A 124 15.63 16.94 -3.78
N TYR A 125 16.82 17.11 -3.23
CA TYR A 125 17.27 18.34 -2.57
C TYR A 125 18.21 19.06 -3.51
N THR A 126 17.86 20.28 -3.91
CA THR A 126 18.66 21.07 -4.84
C THR A 126 18.98 22.40 -4.21
N THR A 127 20.26 22.80 -4.25
CA THR A 127 20.74 24.12 -3.81
C THR A 127 21.28 24.88 -5.00
N LYS A 128 20.71 26.05 -5.30
CA LYS A 128 21.11 26.90 -6.43
C LYS A 128 21.57 28.26 -5.95
N CYS A 129 22.67 28.78 -6.51
CA CYS A 129 23.06 30.17 -6.25
C CYS A 129 22.15 31.15 -6.98
N CYS A 130 22.30 32.45 -6.68
CA CYS A 130 21.55 33.52 -7.34
C CYS A 130 21.76 33.59 -8.87
N SER A 131 22.90 33.11 -9.38
CA SER A 131 23.20 33.00 -10.81
C SER A 131 22.60 31.75 -11.46
N GLY A 132 21.92 30.88 -10.70
CA GLY A 132 21.25 29.68 -11.19
C GLY A 132 22.13 28.42 -11.26
N HIS A 133 23.41 28.50 -10.89
CA HIS A 133 24.31 27.34 -10.84
C HIS A 133 23.89 26.36 -9.74
N SER A 134 23.97 25.06 -10.03
CA SER A 134 23.66 24.01 -9.05
C SER A 134 24.85 23.77 -8.15
N ILE A 135 24.75 24.14 -6.89
CA ILE A 135 25.78 23.91 -5.88
C ILE A 135 25.77 22.45 -5.42
N ASN A 136 24.57 21.91 -5.21
CA ASN A 136 24.37 20.51 -4.86
C ASN A 136 22.99 20.04 -5.33
N GLU A 137 22.92 18.78 -5.76
CA GLU A 137 21.67 18.09 -6.07
C GLU A 137 21.78 16.63 -5.61
N GLU A 138 20.89 16.22 -4.72
CA GLU A 138 20.89 14.88 -4.14
C GLU A 138 19.49 14.29 -4.13
N THR A 139 19.33 13.06 -4.62
CA THR A 139 18.04 12.35 -4.60
C THR A 139 18.09 11.17 -3.65
N ASN A 140 17.21 11.16 -2.65
CA ASN A 140 17.18 10.16 -1.58
C ASN A 140 15.79 9.51 -1.46
N PRO A 141 15.71 8.19 -1.26
CA PRO A 141 14.45 7.52 -0.97
C PRO A 141 13.98 7.84 0.46
N PHE A 142 12.67 7.74 0.69
CA PHE A 142 12.08 7.84 2.02
C PHE A 142 10.86 6.92 2.15
N TRP A 143 10.58 6.45 3.37
CA TRP A 143 9.31 5.82 3.74
C TRP A 143 8.42 6.71 4.59
N THR A 144 9.04 7.63 5.34
CA THR A 144 8.35 8.50 6.29
C THR A 144 8.80 9.95 6.08
N LEU A 145 7.86 10.87 5.93
CA LEU A 145 8.16 12.31 5.91
C LEU A 145 8.02 12.92 7.30
N PRO A 146 9.10 13.46 7.88
CA PRO A 146 9.04 14.10 9.19
C PRO A 146 8.56 15.55 9.08
N LEU A 147 7.43 15.87 9.72
CA LEU A 147 6.92 17.23 9.85
C LEU A 147 7.37 17.85 11.18
N SER A 148 7.96 19.04 11.11
CA SER A 148 8.42 19.79 12.28
C SER A 148 7.27 20.58 12.90
N LEU A 149 7.07 20.44 14.22
CA LEU A 149 6.04 21.15 14.98
C LEU A 149 6.58 22.39 15.71
N LYS A 150 7.84 22.77 15.48
CA LYS A 150 8.56 23.79 16.27
C LYS A 150 7.91 25.17 16.29
N ASP A 151 7.14 25.52 15.26
CA ASP A 151 6.51 26.84 15.14
C ASP A 151 5.11 26.92 15.76
N ALA A 152 4.59 25.82 16.30
CA ALA A 152 3.23 25.71 16.80
C ALA A 152 3.07 26.15 18.27
N HIS A 153 3.90 27.07 18.76
CA HIS A 153 3.89 27.56 20.14
C HIS A 153 2.49 28.08 20.54
N ASP A 154 1.73 27.25 21.24
CA ASP A 154 0.35 27.45 21.71
C ASP A 154 -0.75 27.56 20.63
N LYS A 155 -0.44 27.23 19.37
CA LYS A 155 -1.41 27.19 18.28
C LYS A 155 -1.67 25.76 17.81
N THR A 156 -2.86 25.53 17.28
CA THR A 156 -3.17 24.29 16.58
C THR A 156 -2.29 24.17 15.34
N PHE A 157 -1.57 23.05 15.21
CA PHE A 157 -0.73 22.77 14.06
C PHE A 157 -1.55 22.14 12.93
N SER A 158 -1.55 22.74 11.75
CA SER A 158 -2.16 22.13 10.56
C SER A 158 -1.17 21.19 9.86
N VAL A 159 -1.58 19.95 9.63
CA VAL A 159 -0.79 18.98 8.85
C VAL A 159 -0.56 19.48 7.42
N GLU A 160 -1.54 20.14 6.80
CA GLU A 160 -1.40 20.72 5.46
C GLU A 160 -0.32 21.79 5.44
N SER A 161 -0.36 22.74 6.39
CA SER A 161 0.65 23.79 6.49
C SER A 161 2.03 23.22 6.82
N GLY A 162 2.10 22.18 7.65
CA GLY A 162 3.33 21.46 7.96
C GLY A 162 3.95 20.80 6.73
N LEU A 163 3.12 20.18 5.90
CA LEU A 163 3.56 19.56 4.65
C LEU A 163 4.03 20.61 3.63
N GLU A 164 3.30 21.70 3.44
CA GLU A 164 3.73 22.78 2.54
C GLU A 164 5.04 23.42 3.03
N LYS A 165 5.17 23.64 4.34
CA LYS A 165 6.42 24.14 4.93
C LYS A 165 7.60 23.18 4.72
N PHE A 166 7.38 21.87 4.74
CA PHE A 166 8.44 20.89 4.48
C PHE A 166 9.10 21.11 3.11
N PHE A 167 8.29 21.48 2.10
CA PHE A 167 8.75 21.72 0.73
C PHE A 167 9.03 23.20 0.42
N HIS A 168 8.82 24.09 1.39
CA HIS A 168 9.13 25.49 1.20
C HIS A 168 10.65 25.66 1.05
N PRO A 169 11.13 26.36 0.01
CA PRO A 169 12.55 26.63 -0.15
C PRO A 169 13.15 27.39 1.04
N LYS A 170 14.43 27.15 1.30
CA LYS A 170 15.20 27.85 2.34
C LYS A 170 16.26 28.71 1.68
N SER A 171 16.29 29.98 2.03
CA SER A 171 17.29 30.92 1.54
C SER A 171 18.53 30.96 2.45
N PHE A 172 19.69 31.10 1.82
CA PHE A 172 20.99 31.31 2.45
C PHE A 172 21.46 32.73 2.11
N ASN A 173 21.52 33.58 3.12
CA ASN A 173 21.87 35.00 2.98
C ASN A 173 22.77 35.46 4.14
N GLY A 174 23.37 36.64 3.98
CA GLY A 174 24.26 37.24 4.99
C GLY A 174 25.37 36.28 5.43
N ASP A 175 25.46 36.04 6.73
CA ASP A 175 26.49 35.15 7.31
C ASP A 175 26.35 33.67 6.90
N ASN A 176 25.18 33.28 6.38
CA ASN A 176 24.88 31.90 5.96
C ASN A 176 25.08 31.65 4.46
N MET A 177 25.67 32.61 3.71
CA MET A 177 25.98 32.42 2.29
C MET A 177 26.85 31.18 2.04
N VAL A 178 26.59 30.52 0.92
CA VAL A 178 27.26 29.26 0.53
C VAL A 178 28.25 29.53 -0.59
N TYR A 179 29.29 28.71 -0.67
CA TYR A 179 30.28 28.84 -1.74
C TYR A 179 29.79 28.17 -3.03
N CYS A 180 29.84 28.88 -4.14
CA CYS A 180 29.55 28.33 -5.46
C CYS A 180 30.85 28.14 -6.24
N ASN A 181 31.13 26.91 -6.66
CA ASN A 181 32.35 26.59 -7.41
C ASN A 181 32.39 27.25 -8.79
N GLU A 182 31.23 27.50 -9.41
CA GLU A 182 31.14 28.14 -10.73
C GLU A 182 31.27 29.67 -10.65
N CYS A 183 30.81 30.29 -9.55
CA CYS A 183 31.00 31.72 -9.30
C CYS A 183 32.36 32.03 -8.66
N GLU A 184 33.05 31.02 -8.13
CA GLU A 184 34.30 31.13 -7.36
C GLU A 184 34.20 32.08 -6.14
N GLU A 185 33.01 32.24 -5.57
CA GLU A 185 32.75 33.12 -4.44
C GLU A 185 31.63 32.62 -3.51
N LYS A 186 31.52 33.23 -2.33
CA LYS A 186 30.36 33.06 -1.46
C LYS A 186 29.20 33.87 -2.02
N THR A 187 28.06 33.21 -2.18
CA THR A 187 26.89 33.77 -2.83
C THR A 187 25.62 33.42 -2.08
N GLU A 188 24.59 34.23 -2.27
CA GLU A 188 23.25 33.90 -1.84
C GLU A 188 22.75 32.69 -2.63
N ALA A 189 22.01 31.82 -1.94
CA ALA A 189 21.49 30.61 -2.53
C ALA A 189 20.12 30.25 -1.98
N GLU A 190 19.43 29.39 -2.70
CA GLU A 190 18.15 28.81 -2.29
C GLU A 190 18.27 27.29 -2.34
N SER A 191 17.89 26.62 -1.26
CA SER A 191 17.74 25.17 -1.22
C SER A 191 16.28 24.78 -1.17
N GLY A 192 15.84 24.07 -2.20
CA GLY A 192 14.52 23.48 -2.30
C GLY A 192 14.55 21.98 -2.04
N CYS A 193 13.38 21.45 -1.67
CA CYS A 193 13.13 20.02 -1.66
C CYS A 193 11.92 19.75 -2.54
N GLU A 194 12.00 18.71 -3.38
CA GLU A 194 10.89 18.27 -4.22
C GLU A 194 10.66 16.77 -4.09
N MET A 195 9.40 16.36 -4.07
CA MET A 195 9.04 14.95 -4.23
C MET A 195 8.98 14.61 -5.72
N VAL A 196 9.91 13.75 -6.15
CA VAL A 196 10.05 13.31 -7.55
C VAL A 196 9.43 11.94 -7.80
N ALA A 197 9.39 11.08 -6.77
CA ALA A 197 8.61 9.85 -6.79
C ALA A 197 7.64 9.83 -5.61
N PHE A 198 6.38 9.58 -5.90
CA PHE A 198 5.29 9.67 -4.93
C PHE A 198 4.89 8.28 -4.43
N PRO A 199 4.96 7.98 -3.13
CA PRO A 199 4.60 6.67 -2.61
C PRO A 199 3.12 6.36 -2.84
N GLN A 200 2.74 5.08 -2.88
CA GLN A 200 1.33 4.69 -2.87
C GLN A 200 0.71 4.93 -1.48
N ILE A 201 1.49 4.69 -0.43
CA ILE A 201 1.15 4.96 0.96
C ILE A 201 2.08 6.02 1.52
N LEU A 202 1.56 7.20 1.80
CA LEU A 202 2.32 8.31 2.38
C LEU A 202 2.24 8.27 3.90
N THR A 203 3.38 8.05 4.56
CA THR A 203 3.49 8.12 6.02
C THR A 203 4.07 9.47 6.43
N LEU A 204 3.37 10.19 7.31
CA LEU A 204 3.85 11.43 7.92
C LEU A 204 4.16 11.19 9.40
N LEU A 205 5.36 11.57 9.82
CA LEU A 205 5.78 11.56 11.22
C LEU A 205 5.69 12.97 11.78
N LEU A 206 4.85 13.17 12.80
CA LEU A 206 4.82 14.42 13.54
C LEU A 206 5.94 14.42 14.57
N LYS A 207 6.98 15.23 14.34
CA LYS A 207 8.14 15.36 15.25
C LYS A 207 7.76 16.08 16.54
N ARG A 208 7.04 15.37 17.42
CA ARG A 208 6.57 15.86 18.71
C ARG A 208 7.66 15.91 19.78
N PHE A 209 8.76 15.20 19.61
CA PHE A 209 9.85 15.21 20.59
C PHE A 209 10.94 16.18 20.14
N ASP A 210 11.26 17.13 21.01
CA ASP A 210 12.32 18.11 20.78
C ASP A 210 13.26 18.19 21.98
N TYR A 211 14.43 18.79 21.76
CA TYR A 211 15.42 19.05 22.80
C TYR A 211 15.50 20.55 23.06
N VAL A 212 14.87 21.00 24.15
CA VAL A 212 14.75 22.41 24.52
C VAL A 212 15.29 22.59 25.94
N ASN A 213 16.14 23.61 26.15
CA ASN A 213 16.71 23.94 27.47
C ASN A 213 17.35 22.72 28.18
N MET A 214 18.16 21.97 27.44
CA MET A 214 18.84 20.75 27.91
C MET A 214 17.91 19.61 28.37
N LYS A 215 16.63 19.65 27.97
CA LYS A 215 15.62 18.64 28.32
C LYS A 215 14.88 18.17 27.07
N HIS A 216 14.58 16.88 27.04
CA HIS A 216 13.65 16.34 26.05
C HIS A 216 12.22 16.66 26.46
N VAL A 217 11.46 17.27 25.55
CA VAL A 217 10.06 17.65 25.77
C VAL A 217 9.22 17.07 24.64
N LYS A 218 8.03 16.56 24.99
CA LYS A 218 7.01 16.18 24.02
C LYS A 218 6.03 17.34 23.86
N THR A 219 5.87 17.82 22.64
CA THR A 219 4.87 18.81 22.24
C THR A 219 3.48 18.19 22.32
N THR A 220 2.63 18.76 23.18
CA THR A 220 1.21 18.39 23.35
C THR A 220 0.28 19.29 22.55
N CYS A 221 0.82 20.10 21.61
CA CYS A 221 0.01 20.96 20.77
C CYS A 221 -1.04 20.13 20.03
N SER A 222 -2.23 20.70 19.96
CA SER A 222 -3.31 20.17 19.16
C SER A 222 -2.92 20.20 17.68
N VAL A 223 -3.31 19.17 16.93
CA VAL A 223 -3.03 19.03 15.50
C VAL A 223 -4.34 18.88 14.74
N ASP A 224 -4.52 19.71 13.72
CA ASP A 224 -5.60 19.57 12.73
C ASP A 224 -5.13 18.64 11.61
N VAL A 225 -5.69 17.43 11.62
CA VAL A 225 -5.46 16.40 10.62
C VAL A 225 -6.56 16.52 9.55
N PRO A 226 -6.24 16.77 8.27
CA PRO A 226 -7.25 16.78 7.21
C PRO A 226 -7.60 15.34 6.80
N ARG A 227 -8.85 15.13 6.35
CA ARG A 227 -9.26 13.84 5.77
C ARG A 227 -8.43 13.48 4.53
N ALA A 228 -8.02 14.48 3.76
CA ALA A 228 -7.26 14.27 2.54
C ALA A 228 -6.20 15.36 2.35
N LEU A 229 -5.11 14.99 1.70
CA LEU A 229 -4.01 15.86 1.32
C LEU A 229 -3.90 15.88 -0.21
N GLN A 230 -3.55 17.03 -0.76
CA GLN A 230 -3.18 17.16 -2.17
C GLN A 230 -1.70 17.49 -2.25
N ARG A 231 -0.93 16.74 -3.05
CA ARG A 231 0.46 17.08 -3.36
C ARG A 231 0.70 16.96 -4.85
N LYS A 232 0.98 18.10 -5.51
CA LYS A 232 1.03 18.21 -6.97
C LYS A 232 -0.19 17.52 -7.59
N GLU A 233 0.01 16.49 -8.40
CA GLU A 233 -1.06 15.76 -9.12
C GLU A 233 -1.66 14.60 -8.32
N LYS A 234 -1.20 14.35 -7.08
CA LYS A 234 -1.59 13.17 -6.31
C LYS A 234 -2.41 13.55 -5.08
N ARG A 235 -3.60 12.97 -4.99
CA ARG A 235 -4.48 13.04 -3.82
C ARG A 235 -4.20 11.87 -2.88
N TYR A 236 -4.21 12.14 -1.60
CA TYR A 236 -3.96 11.19 -0.52
C TYR A 236 -5.11 11.25 0.48
N ASP A 237 -5.82 10.14 0.70
CA ASP A 237 -6.88 10.04 1.70
C ASP A 237 -6.36 9.35 2.97
N LEU A 238 -6.63 9.94 4.15
CA LEU A 238 -6.21 9.37 5.43
C LEU A 238 -6.97 8.07 5.69
N TYR A 239 -6.24 7.03 6.11
CA TYR A 239 -6.86 5.78 6.56
C TYR A 239 -6.29 5.26 7.88
N GLY A 240 -5.22 5.88 8.41
CA GLY A 240 -4.62 5.45 9.66
C GLY A 240 -3.99 6.58 10.46
N MET A 241 -4.21 6.55 11.76
CA MET A 241 -3.57 7.42 12.74
C MET A 241 -2.98 6.54 13.84
N VAL A 242 -1.68 6.67 14.11
CA VAL A 242 -1.05 6.07 15.29
C VAL A 242 -0.89 7.15 16.32
N ASN A 243 -1.51 6.96 17.48
CA ASN A 243 -1.44 7.87 18.61
C ASN A 243 -0.32 7.44 19.55
N HIS A 244 0.29 8.40 20.23
CA HIS A 244 1.21 8.15 21.32
C HIS A 244 0.80 9.01 22.52
N THR A 245 0.45 8.38 23.63
CA THR A 245 0.22 9.06 24.92
C THR A 245 1.44 8.90 25.82
N GLY A 246 1.68 9.84 26.74
CA GLY A 246 2.85 9.82 27.63
C GLY A 246 4.04 10.62 27.10
N SER A 247 5.26 10.22 27.48
CA SER A 247 6.51 10.98 27.34
C SER A 247 7.61 10.21 26.61
N LEU A 248 8.78 10.84 26.40
CA LEU A 248 9.94 10.18 25.79
C LEU A 248 10.45 8.98 26.61
N ARG A 249 10.26 8.99 27.93
CA ARG A 249 10.72 7.93 28.84
C ARG A 249 9.76 6.76 28.97
N GLY A 250 8.56 6.89 28.41
CA GLY A 250 7.47 5.98 28.67
C GLY A 250 6.16 6.54 28.16
N GLY A 251 5.46 5.75 27.35
CA GLY A 251 4.15 6.07 26.81
C GLY A 251 3.40 4.83 26.36
N HIS A 252 2.28 5.05 25.67
CA HIS A 252 1.45 3.98 25.11
C HIS A 252 1.00 4.35 23.71
N TYR A 253 1.11 3.39 22.80
CA TYR A 253 0.69 3.54 21.42
C TYR A 253 -0.68 2.88 21.21
N THR A 254 -1.58 3.60 20.55
CA THR A 254 -2.84 3.06 20.02
C THR A 254 -2.96 3.44 18.55
N ALA A 255 -3.80 2.74 17.78
CA ALA A 255 -4.03 3.05 16.38
C ALA A 255 -5.53 3.24 16.10
N ILE A 256 -5.87 4.28 15.37
CA ILE A 256 -7.22 4.51 14.83
C ILE A 256 -7.14 4.29 13.32
N LEU A 257 -7.80 3.25 12.82
CA LEU A 257 -7.68 2.81 11.43
C LEU A 257 -9.05 2.69 10.77
N LEU A 258 -9.13 3.10 9.51
CA LEU A 258 -10.31 2.98 8.67
C LEU A 258 -10.39 1.57 8.08
N SER A 259 -11.49 0.88 8.33
CA SER A 259 -11.79 -0.41 7.74
C SER A 259 -11.99 -0.29 6.22
N ASN A 260 -11.40 -1.21 5.47
CA ASN A 260 -11.67 -1.36 4.04
C ASN A 260 -12.98 -2.13 3.75
N GLU A 261 -13.60 -2.75 4.77
CA GLU A 261 -14.78 -3.62 4.61
C GLU A 261 -16.10 -2.85 4.83
N ASP A 262 -16.18 -2.07 5.92
CA ASP A 262 -17.39 -1.34 6.30
C ASP A 262 -17.22 0.18 6.34
N HIS A 263 -16.04 0.69 5.94
CA HIS A 263 -15.68 2.11 5.95
C HIS A 263 -15.90 2.80 7.31
N THR A 264 -15.75 2.05 8.40
CA THR A 264 -15.82 2.53 9.78
C THR A 264 -14.43 2.62 10.39
N TRP A 265 -14.20 3.64 11.21
CA TRP A 265 -12.98 3.79 12.02
C TRP A 265 -13.06 2.92 13.28
N TYR A 266 -11.99 2.18 13.51
CA TYR A 266 -11.79 1.33 14.68
C TYR A 266 -10.54 1.78 15.45
N GLU A 267 -10.64 1.77 16.77
CA GLU A 267 -9.50 1.94 17.67
C GLU A 267 -8.93 0.56 18.04
N PHE A 268 -7.62 0.44 17.88
CA PHE A 268 -6.82 -0.73 18.20
C PHE A 268 -5.89 -0.38 19.37
N ASP A 269 -6.15 -1.02 20.50
CA ASP A 269 -5.37 -0.90 21.73
C ASP A 269 -4.98 -2.31 22.20
N ASP A 270 -3.83 -2.76 21.72
CA ASP A 270 -3.33 -4.12 21.91
C ASP A 270 -4.41 -5.15 21.54
N THR A 271 -4.90 -5.94 22.50
CA THR A 271 -5.94 -6.97 22.27
C THR A 271 -7.34 -6.40 22.14
N ARG A 272 -7.54 -5.15 22.59
CA ARG A 272 -8.84 -4.48 22.56
C ARG A 272 -9.01 -3.80 21.22
N VAL A 273 -10.13 -4.09 20.57
CA VAL A 273 -10.55 -3.41 19.36
C VAL A 273 -11.95 -2.90 19.61
N ASN A 274 -12.17 -1.61 19.39
CA ASN A 274 -13.47 -0.98 19.56
C ASN A 274 -13.79 -0.19 18.30
N LYS A 275 -15.07 -0.17 17.92
CA LYS A 275 -15.54 0.83 16.96
C LYS A 275 -15.43 2.20 17.62
N VAL A 276 -14.86 3.18 16.92
CA VAL A 276 -14.80 4.55 17.44
C VAL A 276 -16.23 5.10 17.53
N GLU A 277 -16.64 5.59 18.70
CA GLU A 277 -18.00 6.09 18.91
C GLU A 277 -18.28 7.32 18.02
N GLU A 278 -17.39 8.31 18.10
CA GLU A 278 -17.41 9.51 17.26
C GLU A 278 -16.49 9.33 16.05
N GLN A 279 -17.09 8.98 14.91
CA GLN A 279 -16.33 8.72 13.69
C GLN A 279 -15.55 9.97 13.26
N PRO A 280 -14.21 9.87 13.07
CA PRO A 280 -13.42 10.96 12.55
C PRO A 280 -14.00 11.53 11.25
N PHE A 281 -13.99 12.85 11.13
CA PHE A 281 -14.49 13.60 9.98
C PHE A 281 -16.01 13.54 9.74
N ALA A 282 -16.81 13.07 10.71
CA ALA A 282 -18.26 13.04 10.57
C ALA A 282 -18.88 14.45 10.57
N GLU A 283 -18.37 15.35 11.39
CA GLU A 283 -18.88 16.73 11.53
C GLU A 283 -18.14 17.74 10.65
N THR A 284 -16.83 17.57 10.52
CA THR A 284 -15.95 18.50 9.79
C THR A 284 -14.99 17.75 8.89
N GLY A 285 -14.36 18.43 7.92
CA GLY A 285 -13.34 17.83 7.06
C GLY A 285 -12.00 17.57 7.75
N THR A 286 -11.87 17.93 9.03
CA THR A 286 -10.65 17.86 9.84
C THR A 286 -10.91 17.07 11.13
N TYR A 287 -9.84 16.49 11.68
CA TYR A 287 -9.86 15.77 12.94
C TYR A 287 -8.79 16.36 13.85
N ASN A 288 -9.20 16.79 15.04
CA ASN A 288 -8.32 17.44 15.99
C ASN A 288 -7.73 16.42 16.98
N SER A 289 -6.41 16.38 17.14
CA SER A 289 -5.77 15.46 18.09
C SER A 289 -4.45 15.98 18.64
N SER A 290 -4.26 15.84 19.95
CA SER A 290 -2.99 16.12 20.64
C SER A 290 -2.04 14.91 20.73
N ASP A 291 -2.54 13.71 20.44
CA ASP A 291 -1.79 12.46 20.63
C ASP A 291 -1.32 11.82 19.32
N VAL A 292 -1.88 12.24 18.18
CA VAL A 292 -1.52 11.67 16.87
C VAL A 292 -0.02 11.84 16.59
N TYR A 293 0.66 10.75 16.27
CA TYR A 293 2.10 10.67 16.13
C TYR A 293 2.52 10.29 14.69
N LEU A 294 1.90 9.25 14.14
CA LEU A 294 2.01 8.90 12.72
C LEU A 294 0.66 9.06 12.03
N LEU A 295 0.71 9.58 10.81
CA LEU A 295 -0.44 9.63 9.92
C LEU A 295 -0.12 8.79 8.68
N VAL A 296 -1.08 7.99 8.25
CA VAL A 296 -0.91 7.09 7.11
C VAL A 296 -2.02 7.38 6.11
N TYR A 297 -1.61 7.88 4.95
CA TYR A 297 -2.49 8.24 3.85
C TYR A 297 -2.31 7.30 2.68
N ARG A 298 -3.40 6.99 2.00
CA ARG A 298 -3.44 6.18 0.79
C ARG A 298 -3.65 7.08 -0.42
N ALA A 299 -2.83 6.91 -1.45
CA ALA A 299 -3.04 7.63 -2.70
C ALA A 299 -4.35 7.19 -3.37
N SER A 300 -5.26 8.13 -3.60
CA SER A 300 -6.39 7.95 -4.50
C SER A 300 -5.82 7.93 -5.92
N GLY A 301 -6.34 7.07 -6.80
CA GLY A 301 -5.91 7.02 -8.20
C GLY A 301 -5.91 8.42 -8.81
N SER A 302 -4.85 8.75 -9.57
CA SER A 302 -4.62 10.08 -10.17
C SER A 302 -5.92 10.67 -10.72
N LEU A 303 -6.21 11.93 -10.37
CA LEU A 303 -7.22 12.72 -11.04
C LEU A 303 -6.86 12.72 -12.52
N ARG A 304 -7.53 11.87 -13.31
CA ARG A 304 -7.60 12.06 -14.75
C ARG A 304 -8.17 13.46 -14.92
N VAL A 305 -7.33 14.40 -15.34
CA VAL A 305 -7.75 15.70 -15.84
C VAL A 305 -8.91 15.46 -16.78
N GLU A 306 -10.06 16.07 -16.51
CA GLU A 306 -11.24 16.02 -17.37
C GLU A 306 -10.83 16.44 -18.78
N GLY A 307 -10.76 15.47 -19.68
CA GLY A 307 -10.19 15.66 -21.01
C GLY A 307 -10.22 14.39 -21.84
N LYS A 308 -11.42 14.07 -22.34
CA LYS A 308 -11.77 13.00 -23.30
C LYS A 308 -11.64 11.55 -22.78
N GLU A 309 -12.79 10.98 -22.44
CA GLU A 309 -13.00 9.53 -22.32
C GLU A 309 -12.52 8.79 -23.59
N PRO A 310 -11.71 7.73 -23.48
CA PRO A 310 -11.48 6.82 -24.61
C PRO A 310 -12.68 5.88 -24.75
N GLU A 311 -13.31 5.90 -25.92
CA GLU A 311 -14.48 5.12 -26.38
C GLU A 311 -14.35 3.58 -26.28
N MET A 312 -13.22 3.08 -25.79
CA MET A 312 -12.87 1.65 -25.77
C MET A 312 -13.40 0.88 -24.55
N ASP A 313 -13.77 1.55 -23.46
CA ASP A 313 -14.22 0.86 -22.22
C ASP A 313 -15.72 0.51 -22.26
N ARG A 314 -16.54 1.39 -22.84
CA ARG A 314 -17.99 1.18 -22.97
C ARG A 314 -18.34 -0.04 -23.85
N ARG A 315 -17.49 -0.40 -24.81
CA ARG A 315 -17.68 -1.59 -25.66
C ARG A 315 -17.44 -2.90 -24.91
N ARG A 316 -16.51 -2.94 -23.94
CA ARG A 316 -16.26 -4.14 -23.13
C ARG A 316 -17.39 -4.43 -22.16
N ASP A 317 -17.95 -3.40 -21.55
CA ASP A 317 -19.06 -3.56 -20.61
C ASP A 317 -20.36 -3.97 -21.33
N ALA A 318 -20.59 -3.48 -22.55
CA ALA A 318 -21.72 -3.89 -23.37
C ALA A 318 -21.62 -5.38 -23.80
N ILE A 319 -20.44 -5.83 -24.24
CA ILE A 319 -20.21 -7.23 -24.65
C ILE A 319 -20.34 -8.17 -23.44
N ASN A 320 -19.80 -7.80 -22.27
CA ASN A 320 -19.92 -8.61 -21.05
C ASN A 320 -21.37 -8.71 -20.55
N LEU A 321 -22.18 -7.66 -20.74
CA LEU A 321 -23.59 -7.66 -20.36
C LEU A 321 -24.46 -8.52 -21.30
N GLU A 322 -24.16 -8.54 -22.60
CA GLU A 322 -24.81 -9.42 -23.57
C GLU A 322 -24.45 -10.90 -23.34
N GLU A 323 -23.18 -11.23 -23.12
CA GLU A 323 -22.77 -12.60 -22.78
C GLU A 323 -23.42 -13.11 -21.48
N SER A 324 -23.56 -12.24 -20.49
CA SER A 324 -24.24 -12.51 -19.22
C SER A 324 -25.74 -12.82 -19.42
N ARG A 325 -26.39 -12.12 -20.36
CA ARG A 325 -27.81 -12.33 -20.71
C ARG A 325 -28.01 -13.64 -21.48
N GLU A 326 -27.12 -13.98 -22.41
CA GLU A 326 -27.19 -15.25 -23.16
C GLU A 326 -26.93 -16.46 -22.25
N LYS A 327 -25.92 -16.40 -21.37
CA LYS A 327 -25.63 -17.46 -20.40
C LYS A 327 -26.80 -17.70 -19.43
N LYS A 328 -27.58 -16.67 -19.08
CA LYS A 328 -28.80 -16.79 -18.27
C LYS A 328 -29.97 -17.41 -19.05
N LYS A 329 -30.09 -17.12 -20.35
CA LYS A 329 -31.11 -17.69 -21.23
C LYS A 329 -30.90 -19.20 -21.45
N MET A 330 -29.65 -19.61 -21.73
CA MET A 330 -29.28 -21.03 -21.90
C MET A 330 -29.49 -21.86 -20.62
N LYS A 331 -29.25 -21.29 -19.43
CA LYS A 331 -29.52 -21.98 -18.15
C LYS A 331 -31.02 -22.14 -17.87
N LYS A 332 -31.86 -21.22 -18.34
CA LYS A 332 -33.31 -21.29 -18.18
C LYS A 332 -33.93 -22.36 -19.10
N ASP A 333 -33.42 -22.46 -20.33
CA ASP A 333 -33.86 -23.45 -21.31
C ASP A 333 -33.40 -24.88 -20.96
N ALA A 334 -32.22 -25.03 -20.34
CA ALA A 334 -31.75 -26.31 -19.82
C ALA A 334 -32.59 -26.82 -18.64
N LYS A 335 -33.13 -25.92 -17.80
CA LYS A 335 -33.99 -26.28 -16.66
C LYS A 335 -35.38 -26.75 -17.11
N TYR A 336 -35.90 -26.22 -18.22
CA TYR A 336 -37.21 -26.61 -18.77
C TYR A 336 -37.20 -27.99 -19.46
N LYS A 337 -36.03 -28.47 -19.93
CA LYS A 337 -35.89 -29.80 -20.56
C LYS A 337 -35.77 -30.97 -19.57
N GLN A 338 -35.74 -30.73 -18.26
CA GLN A 338 -35.57 -31.77 -17.24
C GLN A 338 -36.90 -32.28 -16.64
N GLU A 339 -38.05 -31.71 -17.01
CA GLU A 339 -39.37 -32.03 -16.40
C GLU A 339 -40.46 -32.44 -17.42
N VAL A 340 -40.17 -33.38 -18.34
CA VAL A 340 -41.21 -34.00 -19.20
C VAL A 340 -41.13 -35.55 -19.14
N PRO A 341 -42.26 -36.29 -19.04
CA PRO A 341 -42.25 -37.75 -18.83
C PRO A 341 -41.85 -38.55 -20.08
N ARG A 342 -41.27 -39.73 -19.82
CA ARG A 342 -40.72 -40.70 -20.77
C ARG A 342 -41.83 -41.48 -21.54
N PHE A 343 -41.73 -41.58 -22.86
CA PHE A 343 -42.51 -42.46 -23.76
C PHE A 343 -41.62 -42.95 -24.93
N PRO A 344 -41.94 -44.04 -25.65
CA PRO A 344 -41.01 -45.14 -25.91
C PRO A 344 -40.23 -45.02 -27.23
N GLU A 345 -39.09 -45.71 -27.24
CA GLU A 345 -38.16 -45.84 -28.37
C GLU A 345 -38.77 -46.56 -29.57
N SER A 346 -39.11 -45.80 -30.62
CA SER A 346 -39.07 -46.28 -32.01
C SER A 346 -39.22 -45.10 -32.99
N ARG A 347 -38.09 -44.54 -33.44
CA ARG A 347 -37.85 -43.81 -34.71
C ARG A 347 -36.62 -42.92 -34.55
N ILE A 348 -35.45 -43.55 -34.52
CA ILE A 348 -34.17 -42.87 -34.75
C ILE A 348 -33.41 -43.76 -35.73
N GLN A 349 -33.74 -43.68 -37.02
CA GLN A 349 -32.86 -44.26 -38.04
C GLN A 349 -32.99 -43.63 -39.44
N GLU A 350 -33.99 -42.79 -39.71
CA GLU A 350 -34.16 -42.20 -41.06
C GLU A 350 -33.59 -40.76 -41.20
N ASP A 351 -33.45 -39.99 -40.13
CA ASP A 351 -32.97 -38.60 -40.23
C ASP A 351 -31.43 -38.45 -40.22
N ALA A 352 -30.69 -39.51 -39.90
CA ALA A 352 -29.23 -39.49 -39.89
C ALA A 352 -28.60 -39.60 -41.29
N LEU A 353 -29.34 -40.14 -42.28
CA LEU A 353 -28.83 -40.34 -43.64
C LEU A 353 -28.88 -39.05 -44.48
N VAL A 354 -29.87 -38.19 -44.25
CA VAL A 354 -30.08 -36.94 -45.02
C VAL A 354 -29.02 -35.88 -44.68
N LEU A 355 -28.53 -35.83 -43.44
CA LEU A 355 -27.53 -34.85 -43.01
C LEU A 355 -26.10 -35.18 -43.49
N GLN A 356 -25.81 -36.47 -43.75
CA GLN A 356 -24.49 -36.89 -44.23
C GLN A 356 -24.31 -36.63 -45.74
N GLN A 357 -25.40 -36.60 -46.52
CA GLN A 357 -25.37 -36.22 -47.94
C GLN A 357 -25.11 -34.72 -48.17
N ILE A 358 -25.60 -33.86 -47.27
CA ILE A 358 -25.49 -32.38 -47.40
C ILE A 358 -24.08 -31.89 -47.05
N GLN A 359 -23.39 -32.49 -46.08
CA GLN A 359 -22.02 -32.11 -45.75
C GLN A 359 -21.00 -32.52 -46.83
N ASN A 360 -21.24 -33.63 -47.53
CA ASN A 360 -20.33 -34.14 -48.56
C ASN A 360 -20.37 -33.33 -49.86
N THR A 361 -21.49 -32.67 -50.18
CA THR A 361 -21.62 -31.78 -51.34
C THR A 361 -20.99 -30.41 -51.11
N SER A 362 -20.99 -29.89 -49.87
CA SER A 362 -20.32 -28.60 -49.54
C SER A 362 -18.78 -28.66 -49.54
N ASN A 363 -18.19 -29.83 -49.28
CA ASN A 363 -16.73 -29.98 -49.19
C ASN A 363 -16.03 -30.20 -50.54
N SER A 364 -16.75 -30.61 -51.59
CA SER A 364 -16.18 -30.74 -52.95
C SER A 364 -16.08 -29.38 -53.65
N SER A 365 -17.08 -28.50 -53.47
CA SER A 365 -17.09 -27.15 -54.08
C SER A 365 -16.02 -26.22 -53.51
N ARG A 366 -15.64 -26.38 -52.23
CA ARG A 366 -14.62 -25.54 -51.57
C ARG A 366 -13.19 -25.89 -51.98
N ARG A 367 -12.91 -27.17 -52.27
CA ARG A 367 -11.57 -27.64 -52.70
C ARG A 367 -11.23 -27.31 -54.15
N GLN A 368 -12.22 -26.96 -54.97
CA GLN A 368 -12.02 -26.59 -56.37
C GLN A 368 -11.78 -25.08 -56.54
N ALA A 369 -12.22 -24.24 -55.59
CA ALA A 369 -11.94 -22.80 -55.57
C ALA A 369 -10.52 -22.46 -55.08
N ASP A 370 -10.00 -23.19 -54.09
CA ASP A 370 -8.66 -22.92 -53.53
C ASP A 370 -7.50 -23.40 -54.43
N ARG A 371 -7.74 -24.34 -55.36
CA ARG A 371 -6.73 -24.74 -56.36
C ARG A 371 -6.58 -23.74 -57.51
N SER A 372 -7.64 -23.01 -57.86
CA SER A 372 -7.61 -22.01 -58.94
C SER A 372 -6.91 -20.70 -58.53
N ALA A 373 -6.87 -20.37 -57.23
CA ALA A 373 -6.23 -19.14 -56.73
C ALA A 373 -4.73 -19.29 -56.48
N ALA A 374 -4.23 -20.52 -56.29
CA ALA A 374 -2.82 -20.80 -56.06
C ALA A 374 -1.99 -20.90 -57.35
N GLU A 375 -2.62 -21.21 -58.50
CA GLU A 375 -1.95 -21.29 -59.81
C GLU A 375 -1.82 -19.91 -60.51
N GLU A 376 -2.57 -18.88 -60.10
CA GLU A 376 -2.49 -17.54 -60.68
C GLU A 376 -1.39 -16.64 -60.05
N MET A 377 -0.77 -17.08 -58.94
CA MET A 377 0.26 -16.31 -58.21
C MET A 377 1.72 -16.67 -58.58
N MET A 378 1.96 -17.57 -59.54
CA MET A 378 3.31 -17.96 -59.98
C MET A 378 3.73 -17.44 -61.36
N GLU A 379 2.94 -16.59 -62.02
CA GLU A 379 3.29 -16.08 -63.35
C GLU A 379 2.95 -14.59 -63.50
N LYS A 380 3.76 -13.71 -62.90
CA LYS A 380 4.04 -12.34 -63.36
C LYS A 380 5.12 -11.69 -62.51
N GLY A 381 6.29 -11.51 -63.11
CA GLY A 381 7.45 -10.89 -62.49
C GLY A 381 7.51 -9.36 -62.61
N CYS A 382 8.45 -8.85 -61.81
CA CYS A 382 9.34 -7.71 -62.04
C CYS A 382 8.91 -6.25 -61.72
N LYS A 383 9.83 -5.64 -60.94
CA LYS A 383 10.31 -4.23 -60.91
C LYS A 383 9.59 -3.23 -59.99
N ASN A 384 10.16 -3.00 -58.80
CA ASN A 384 11.03 -1.84 -58.52
C ASN A 384 11.46 -1.78 -57.03
N LYS A 385 12.77 -1.62 -56.78
CA LYS A 385 13.41 -1.06 -55.56
C LYS A 385 13.61 0.46 -55.80
N PRO A 386 13.78 1.34 -54.78
CA PRO A 386 14.81 1.31 -53.71
C PRO A 386 14.23 1.74 -52.33
N ASP A 387 14.91 1.89 -51.18
CA ASP A 387 16.32 1.93 -50.78
C ASP A 387 16.47 1.61 -49.27
N GLU A 388 17.71 1.50 -48.82
CA GLU A 388 18.24 0.85 -47.62
C GLU A 388 18.53 1.80 -46.41
N ASN A 389 18.69 1.20 -45.21
CA ASN A 389 19.44 1.66 -44.01
C ASN A 389 18.92 2.75 -43.05
N SER A 390 18.69 2.36 -41.77
CA SER A 390 19.58 2.72 -40.63
C SER A 390 19.01 2.33 -39.24
N ARG A 391 19.59 1.31 -38.58
CA ARG A 391 19.68 1.22 -37.09
C ARG A 391 20.93 0.40 -36.70
N PRO A 392 21.80 0.88 -35.79
CA PRO A 392 23.07 0.22 -35.50
C PRO A 392 22.89 -0.94 -34.49
N ARG A 393 23.58 -2.07 -34.74
CA ARG A 393 23.90 -3.08 -33.73
C ARG A 393 25.30 -2.78 -33.18
N TYR A 394 25.40 -2.40 -31.92
CA TYR A 394 26.68 -2.29 -31.23
C TYR A 394 27.29 -3.68 -31.01
N LYS A 395 28.44 -3.95 -31.64
CA LYS A 395 29.33 -5.06 -31.25
C LYS A 395 30.36 -4.51 -30.26
N MET A 396 30.39 -5.06 -29.04
CA MET A 396 31.41 -4.70 -28.04
C MET A 396 32.81 -5.11 -28.52
N HIS A 397 33.75 -4.18 -28.39
CA HIS A 397 35.15 -4.37 -28.77
C HIS A 397 35.85 -5.33 -27.80
N PRO A 398 36.70 -6.27 -28.26
CA PRO A 398 37.34 -7.29 -27.41
C PRO A 398 38.19 -6.71 -26.26
N LEU A 399 38.65 -5.47 -26.36
CA LEU A 399 39.35 -4.75 -25.28
C LEU A 399 38.44 -4.45 -24.07
N TRP A 400 37.13 -4.27 -24.27
CA TRP A 400 36.19 -4.05 -23.17
C TRP A 400 35.92 -5.33 -22.36
N ILE A 401 35.93 -6.48 -23.04
CA ILE A 401 35.81 -7.78 -22.37
C ILE A 401 37.05 -8.02 -21.50
N LEU A 402 38.24 -7.71 -22.02
CA LEU A 402 39.48 -7.80 -21.26
C LEU A 402 39.49 -6.87 -20.04
N LEU A 403 38.97 -5.65 -20.17
CA LEU A 403 38.86 -4.70 -19.06
C LEU A 403 37.93 -5.21 -17.95
N ILE A 404 36.79 -5.79 -18.32
CA ILE A 404 35.83 -6.38 -17.36
C ILE A 404 36.48 -7.55 -16.61
N VAL A 405 37.21 -8.42 -17.31
CA VAL A 405 37.91 -9.55 -16.67
C VAL A 405 38.99 -9.07 -15.69
N ILE A 406 39.75 -8.04 -16.04
CA ILE A 406 40.77 -7.45 -15.14
C ILE A 406 40.12 -6.86 -13.88
N VAL A 407 39.02 -6.12 -14.03
CA VAL A 407 38.31 -5.52 -12.89
C VAL A 407 37.75 -6.60 -11.96
N VAL A 408 37.17 -7.67 -12.51
CA VAL A 408 36.67 -8.80 -11.71
C VAL A 408 37.81 -9.49 -10.95
N MET A 409 38.97 -9.70 -11.58
CA MET A 409 40.13 -10.29 -10.93
C MET A 409 40.68 -9.43 -9.78
N LEU A 410 40.71 -8.10 -9.94
CA LEU A 410 41.16 -7.18 -8.89
C LEU A 410 40.20 -7.16 -7.70
N VAL A 411 38.89 -7.22 -7.94
CA VAL A 411 37.89 -7.30 -6.87
C VAL A 411 38.00 -8.61 -6.09
N VAL A 412 38.20 -9.74 -6.78
CA VAL A 412 38.40 -11.03 -6.13
C VAL A 412 39.69 -11.05 -5.30
N ALA A 413 40.79 -10.49 -5.83
CA ALA A 413 42.05 -10.37 -5.09
C ALA A 413 41.91 -9.49 -3.84
N LEU A 414 41.14 -8.39 -3.92
CA LEU A 414 40.87 -7.51 -2.78
C LEU A 414 40.05 -8.23 -1.70
N ILE A 415 39.04 -9.01 -2.09
CA ILE A 415 38.21 -9.79 -1.16
C ILE A 415 39.07 -10.84 -0.44
N ILE A 416 39.96 -11.54 -1.17
CA ILE A 416 40.87 -12.52 -0.57
C ILE A 416 41.85 -11.84 0.40
N ALA A 417 42.43 -10.70 0.03
CA ALA A 417 43.33 -9.94 0.90
C ALA A 417 42.62 -9.47 2.17
N LEU A 418 41.40 -8.97 2.06
CA LEU A 418 40.57 -8.57 3.21
C LEU A 418 40.22 -9.76 4.10
N ALA A 419 39.95 -10.94 3.52
CA ALA A 419 39.68 -12.16 4.28
C ALA A 419 40.92 -12.67 5.04
N ILE A 420 42.13 -12.52 4.47
CA ILE A 420 43.40 -12.87 5.14
C ILE A 420 43.73 -11.89 6.28
N ILE A 421 43.34 -10.62 6.18
CA ILE A 421 43.54 -9.63 7.24
C ILE A 421 42.57 -9.85 8.42
N TYR A 422 41.41 -10.47 8.16
CA TYR A 422 40.34 -10.66 9.15
C TYR A 422 40.36 -12.03 9.86
N TYR A 423 41.27 -12.92 9.49
CA TYR A 423 41.52 -14.23 10.11
C TYR A 423 42.93 -14.26 10.68
#